data_AF-A0A7S1QTM1-F1
#
_entry.id   AF-A0A7S1QTM1-F1
#
_cell.length_a   1.000
_cell.length_b   1.000
_cell.length_c   1.000
_cell.angle_alpha   90.00
_cell.angle_beta   90.00
_cell.angle_gamma   90.00
#
_symmetry.space_group_name_H-M   'P 1'
#
loop_
_entity.id
_entity.type
_entity.pdbx_description
1 polymer ?
#
loop_
_entity_poly.entity_id
_entity_poly.type
_entity_poly.pdbx_seq_one_letter_code
_entity_poly.pdbx_strand_id
1 'polypeptide(L)'
;MSDAAGGSSGQGNGGGAVIDEKLLRDCIYIEGNVRPGLGDDAAHGKSSNSPSYAIGRGKGGASRGPAGALLGVTAQQTGPVRVVELHEVTSLMLSYKKIGSINNLVGVDRLVKLHLDNNSIEKIENLGHLKHLKWLDLSFNRITAISGLEGLTELEDLSLHANKISVVEGLDANTKLTCLSLGRNCIDGLDDVAKYLHRFKDLRMLTLAGNKIEQQAHYRQRLLGYVRRLRFLDSRAVFEAEVAKAKDDLKEHLLPVDEADRKEEEAANAARVASEEAADYEEANCPDERRIHSDIMSLEPDGRNVGALLDVDTVRERVKDVLDPHQERFTAKAKDLADRMKEIRKLKRSDIDDYNRTLSRAKAAADLAGMEAIRNFEKKLNKVIPLGIRARPDEKYDERDVEQLRRALQELRSTLLEMEADQQDAYEALNKAFEDAMEKHKAEAVETLSSNFEELRGLEKSMFQDLSRKFDAWHDEKQRQQQDMAEGYGAAPQEGHTRDKDKQAMALMDNREEFTKVLLEWHELHTKKLDEREELHKRREEEGFKALQEKNKQAEHERNRWRVCEVAEYVKRRSEQLDRWESWGENM
;
A
#
# COMPACT_ATOMS: atom_id res chain seq x y z
N MET A 1 -22.27 -76.42 13.43
CA MET A 1 -21.28 -77.03 12.53
C MET A 1 -20.89 -75.92 11.55
N SER A 2 -19.94 -75.06 11.94
CA SER A 2 -18.48 -75.17 11.70
C SER A 2 -18.17 -74.87 10.23
N ASP A 3 -17.39 -73.86 9.82
CA ASP A 3 -16.31 -73.16 10.51
C ASP A 3 -16.11 -71.72 10.03
N ALA A 4 -15.62 -70.91 10.97
CA ALA A 4 -15.00 -69.61 10.77
C ALA A 4 -13.48 -69.76 10.73
N ALA A 5 -12.83 -69.14 9.74
CA ALA A 5 -11.43 -68.68 9.78
C ALA A 5 -11.34 -67.60 8.68
N GLY A 6 -11.12 -66.31 8.94
CA GLY A 6 -10.10 -65.75 9.83
C GLY A 6 -8.93 -65.21 8.99
N GLY A 7 -9.22 -64.40 7.96
CA GLY A 7 -8.22 -63.73 7.13
C GLY A 7 -8.10 -62.26 7.51
N SER A 8 -7.04 -61.95 8.26
CA SER A 8 -6.67 -60.62 8.75
C SER A 8 -6.53 -59.61 7.59
N SER A 9 -7.29 -58.52 7.68
CA SER A 9 -7.16 -57.31 6.90
C SER A 9 -5.97 -56.49 7.40
N GLY A 10 -4.86 -56.50 6.65
CA GLY A 10 -3.77 -55.55 6.84
C GLY A 10 -4.18 -54.17 6.33
N GLN A 11 -4.81 -53.35 7.19
CA GLN A 11 -4.82 -51.90 7.02
C GLN A 11 -3.38 -51.39 7.16
N GLY A 12 -2.73 -51.14 6.03
CA GLY A 12 -1.48 -50.39 5.96
C GLY A 12 -1.75 -48.92 6.30
N ASN A 13 -1.71 -48.59 7.58
CA ASN A 13 -1.79 -47.23 8.08
C ASN A 13 -0.47 -46.50 7.73
N GLY A 14 -0.44 -45.86 6.56
CA GLY A 14 0.70 -45.07 6.09
C GLY A 14 0.74 -43.72 6.80
N GLY A 15 1.24 -43.69 8.04
CA GLY A 15 1.42 -42.46 8.81
C GLY A 15 2.41 -41.52 8.13
N GLY A 16 1.91 -40.48 7.45
CA GLY A 16 2.71 -39.34 7.01
C GLY A 16 3.20 -38.53 8.21
N ALA A 17 4.35 -37.88 8.08
CA ALA A 17 4.85 -36.97 9.11
C ALA A 17 3.94 -35.74 9.21
N VAL A 18 3.76 -35.24 10.43
CA VAL A 18 3.06 -33.98 10.71
C VAL A 18 4.11 -32.91 10.96
N ILE A 19 3.87 -31.69 10.48
CA ILE A 19 4.71 -30.54 10.82
C ILE A 19 4.49 -30.25 12.31
N ASP A 20 5.47 -30.54 13.15
CA ASP A 20 5.44 -30.29 14.59
C ASP A 20 6.60 -29.39 15.03
N GLU A 21 6.58 -28.93 16.28
CA GLU A 21 7.60 -28.02 16.81
C GLU A 21 9.02 -28.60 16.70
N LYS A 22 9.15 -29.92 16.80
CA LYS A 22 10.43 -30.62 16.67
C LYS A 22 10.94 -30.57 15.23
N LEU A 23 10.06 -30.77 14.25
CA LEU A 23 10.39 -30.68 12.83
C LEU A 23 10.78 -29.25 12.44
N LEU A 24 10.05 -28.25 12.95
CA LEU A 24 10.33 -26.83 12.67
C LEU A 24 11.72 -26.40 13.17
N ARG A 25 12.13 -26.85 14.37
CA ARG A 25 13.45 -26.52 14.95
C ARG A 25 14.62 -26.89 14.05
N ASP A 26 14.54 -28.01 13.35
CA ASP A 26 15.63 -28.50 12.49
C ASP A 26 15.60 -27.88 11.07
N CYS A 27 14.62 -27.04 10.77
CA CYS A 27 14.28 -26.62 9.40
C CYS A 27 14.21 -25.09 9.21
N ILE A 28 14.42 -24.29 10.27
CA ILE A 28 14.44 -22.82 10.22
C ILE A 28 15.80 -22.33 9.72
N TYR A 29 15.77 -21.44 8.72
CA TYR A 29 16.97 -20.73 8.24
C TYR A 29 16.70 -19.23 8.22
N ILE A 30 17.58 -18.45 8.85
CA ILE A 30 17.57 -16.98 8.75
C ILE A 30 18.69 -16.57 7.81
N GLU A 31 18.36 -16.01 6.66
CA GLU A 31 19.35 -15.35 5.80
C GLU A 31 19.95 -14.15 6.57
N GLY A 32 21.25 -14.22 6.88
CA GLY A 32 21.96 -13.13 7.54
C GLY A 32 22.10 -11.93 6.60
N ASN A 33 21.76 -10.73 7.10
CA ASN A 33 22.01 -9.44 6.46
C ASN A 33 23.48 -9.31 6.01
N VAL A 34 23.75 -9.51 4.72
CA VAL A 34 24.99 -9.05 4.10
C VAL A 34 24.71 -7.68 3.50
N ARG A 35 25.37 -6.65 4.03
CA ARG A 35 25.35 -5.28 3.51
C ARG A 35 25.83 -5.25 2.06
N PRO A 36 25.28 -4.38 1.18
CA PRO A 36 25.79 -4.21 -0.17
C PRO A 36 27.12 -3.44 -0.10
N GLY A 37 28.21 -4.13 -0.46
CA GLY A 37 29.53 -3.55 -0.67
C GLY A 37 29.88 -3.58 -2.16
N LEU A 38 30.31 -2.42 -2.66
CA LEU A 38 30.70 -2.12 -4.04
C LEU A 38 31.83 -3.00 -4.60
N GLY A 39 31.75 -3.26 -5.92
CA GLY A 39 32.88 -3.33 -6.87
C GLY A 39 33.73 -4.60 -6.92
N ASP A 40 33.61 -5.39 -8.00
CA ASP A 40 34.61 -5.45 -9.09
C ASP A 40 34.51 -6.74 -9.94
N ASP A 41 35.01 -6.58 -11.17
CA ASP A 41 34.80 -7.34 -12.39
C ASP A 41 35.34 -8.79 -12.47
N ALA A 42 34.74 -9.51 -13.43
CA ALA A 42 35.31 -10.54 -14.31
C ALA A 42 35.84 -11.88 -13.73
N ALA A 43 35.22 -12.99 -14.16
CA ALA A 43 35.90 -14.03 -14.95
C ALA A 43 34.95 -15.21 -15.30
N HIS A 44 35.18 -15.75 -16.50
CA HIS A 44 34.49 -16.88 -17.12
C HIS A 44 34.67 -18.23 -16.40
N GLY A 45 33.60 -19.06 -16.46
CA GLY A 45 33.67 -20.46 -16.87
C GLY A 45 34.16 -21.52 -15.87
N LYS A 46 33.26 -22.44 -15.48
CA LYS A 46 33.28 -23.89 -15.80
C LYS A 46 32.48 -24.75 -14.79
N SER A 47 31.60 -25.55 -15.39
CA SER A 47 31.11 -26.90 -15.05
C SER A 47 31.47 -27.61 -13.73
N SER A 48 30.44 -28.33 -13.25
CA SER A 48 30.43 -29.70 -12.69
C SER A 48 31.13 -29.97 -11.36
N ASN A 49 30.37 -30.36 -10.33
CA ASN A 49 30.26 -31.76 -9.87
C ASN A 49 29.52 -31.85 -8.52
N SER A 50 28.68 -32.88 -8.39
CA SER A 50 28.17 -33.40 -7.12
C SER A 50 29.32 -33.87 -6.21
N PRO A 51 29.08 -34.04 -4.89
CA PRO A 51 29.27 -35.40 -4.39
C PRO A 51 28.30 -35.90 -3.31
N SER A 52 28.17 -37.21 -3.40
CA SER A 52 27.63 -38.29 -2.59
C SER A 52 28.15 -38.49 -1.15
N TYR A 53 27.24 -39.00 -0.30
CA TYR A 53 27.37 -40.02 0.79
C TYR A 53 28.12 -39.72 2.10
N ALA A 54 27.49 -39.96 3.27
CA ALA A 54 27.60 -41.22 4.04
C ALA A 54 27.07 -41.09 5.48
N ILE A 55 26.60 -42.23 6.01
CA ILE A 55 25.83 -42.46 7.24
C ILE A 55 26.74 -42.83 8.42
N GLY A 56 26.41 -42.40 9.64
CA GLY A 56 26.98 -42.92 10.90
C GLY A 56 25.93 -43.04 12.02
N ARG A 57 25.70 -44.27 12.51
CA ARG A 57 24.78 -44.61 13.62
C ARG A 57 25.46 -44.47 14.99
N GLY A 58 24.71 -44.06 16.02
CA GLY A 58 25.06 -44.21 17.44
C GLY A 58 23.82 -44.26 18.33
N LYS A 59 23.76 -45.21 19.28
CA LYS A 59 22.60 -45.65 20.10
C LYS A 59 22.60 -45.06 21.54
N GLY A 60 21.40 -45.01 22.15
CA GLY A 60 21.12 -45.14 23.60
C GLY A 60 21.01 -43.80 24.36
N GLY A 61 20.11 -43.55 25.32
CA GLY A 61 19.12 -44.33 26.08
C GLY A 61 18.21 -43.38 26.91
N ALA A 62 17.23 -43.94 27.62
CA ALA A 62 15.99 -43.30 28.11
C ALA A 62 16.03 -42.53 29.44
N SER A 63 15.07 -41.61 29.68
CA SER A 63 14.05 -41.63 30.77
C SER A 63 13.31 -40.28 30.96
N ARG A 64 12.25 -40.27 31.78
CA ARG A 64 11.01 -39.46 31.73
C ARG A 64 10.99 -38.16 32.59
N GLY A 65 10.45 -37.07 32.02
CA GLY A 65 9.58 -35.99 32.57
C GLY A 65 10.05 -35.12 33.78
N PRO A 66 9.38 -33.99 34.12
CA PRO A 66 8.33 -33.20 33.43
C PRO A 66 8.76 -31.72 33.13
N ALA A 67 7.93 -31.04 32.33
CA ALA A 67 7.71 -29.59 32.20
C ALA A 67 8.86 -28.58 32.46
N GLY A 68 9.24 -27.87 31.39
CA GLY A 68 9.81 -26.52 31.43
C GLY A 68 11.33 -26.44 31.47
N ALA A 69 11.98 -26.32 30.30
CA ALA A 69 13.25 -25.60 30.12
C ALA A 69 13.77 -25.70 28.67
N LEU A 70 14.26 -24.56 28.18
CA LEU A 70 15.51 -24.34 27.44
C LEU A 70 16.14 -25.57 26.75
N LEU A 71 16.33 -25.48 25.44
CA LEU A 71 17.09 -26.48 24.68
C LEU A 71 18.26 -25.83 23.94
N GLY A 72 19.46 -26.15 24.42
CA GLY A 72 20.74 -25.87 23.80
C GLY A 72 21.00 -26.76 22.59
N VAL A 73 21.67 -26.17 21.60
CA VAL A 73 22.02 -26.76 20.30
C VAL A 73 23.37 -27.49 20.44
N THR A 74 23.51 -28.69 19.88
CA THR A 74 24.82 -29.32 19.65
C THR A 74 25.00 -29.71 18.19
N ALA A 75 25.78 -28.91 17.47
CA ALA A 75 26.78 -29.36 16.50
C ALA A 75 27.67 -28.16 16.11
N GLN A 76 28.84 -28.09 16.74
CA GLN A 76 30.06 -27.37 16.33
C GLN A 76 29.89 -26.02 15.60
N GLN A 77 29.49 -24.99 16.34
CA GLN A 77 30.07 -23.64 16.29
C GLN A 77 29.86 -23.03 17.68
N THR A 78 30.96 -22.71 18.37
CA THR A 78 30.93 -22.05 19.68
C THR A 78 30.57 -20.57 19.48
N GLY A 79 29.27 -20.28 19.41
CA GLY A 79 28.66 -18.95 19.48
C GLY A 79 27.35 -19.02 20.27
N PRO A 80 26.86 -17.91 20.84
CA PRO A 80 25.65 -17.94 21.68
C PRO A 80 24.44 -18.40 20.85
N VAL A 81 23.68 -19.37 21.38
CA VAL A 81 22.43 -19.85 20.80
C VAL A 81 21.46 -18.66 20.71
N ARG A 82 21.24 -18.14 19.51
CA ARG A 82 20.20 -17.13 19.27
C ARG A 82 18.84 -17.82 19.34
N VAL A 83 18.01 -17.38 20.29
CA VAL A 83 16.58 -17.71 20.30
C VAL A 83 15.95 -16.94 19.13
N VAL A 84 15.38 -17.66 18.18
CA VAL A 84 14.64 -17.09 17.06
C VAL A 84 13.16 -17.19 17.38
N GLU A 85 12.50 -16.06 17.45
CA GLU A 85 11.04 -16.04 17.56
C GLU A 85 10.41 -16.44 16.22
N LEU A 86 9.37 -17.29 16.23
CA LEU A 86 8.78 -17.85 15.01
C LEU A 86 8.30 -16.77 14.02
N HIS A 87 7.86 -15.61 14.52
CA HIS A 87 7.38 -14.50 13.71
C HIS A 87 8.51 -13.79 12.92
N GLU A 88 9.78 -14.07 13.21
CA GLU A 88 10.95 -13.53 12.49
C GLU A 88 11.44 -14.47 11.37
N VAL A 89 10.88 -15.68 11.27
CA VAL A 89 11.32 -16.67 10.28
C VAL A 89 10.87 -16.27 8.87
N THR A 90 11.83 -16.09 7.97
CA THR A 90 11.57 -15.72 6.57
C THR A 90 11.77 -16.87 5.59
N SER A 91 12.46 -17.95 5.98
CA SER A 91 12.69 -19.12 5.12
C SER A 91 12.56 -20.42 5.90
N LEU A 92 11.85 -21.39 5.32
CA LEU A 92 11.60 -22.69 5.93
C LEU A 92 11.84 -23.83 4.93
N MET A 93 12.69 -24.79 5.31
CA MET A 93 13.06 -25.94 4.47
C MET A 93 12.49 -27.24 5.01
N LEU A 94 11.36 -27.69 4.48
CA LEU A 94 10.65 -28.91 4.86
C LEU A 94 10.76 -30.02 3.80
N SER A 95 11.82 -30.02 3.01
CA SER A 95 12.06 -31.00 1.96
C SER A 95 12.35 -32.41 2.52
N TYR A 96 11.87 -33.45 1.84
CA TYR A 96 12.14 -34.87 2.18
C TYR A 96 11.67 -35.31 3.58
N LYS A 97 10.58 -34.73 4.11
CA LYS A 97 10.09 -35.03 5.46
C LYS A 97 8.93 -36.02 5.51
N LYS A 98 8.46 -36.52 4.35
CA LYS A 98 7.27 -37.39 4.23
C LYS A 98 5.99 -36.74 4.78
N ILE A 99 5.87 -35.43 4.63
CA ILE A 99 4.68 -34.68 5.06
C ILE A 99 3.49 -35.07 4.18
N GLY A 100 2.35 -35.40 4.80
CA GLY A 100 1.12 -35.80 4.10
C GLY A 100 0.10 -34.67 3.95
N SER A 101 0.06 -33.71 4.88
CA SER A 101 -0.82 -32.55 4.84
C SER A 101 -0.11 -31.34 5.44
N ILE A 102 -0.37 -30.17 4.87
CA ILE A 102 0.20 -28.89 5.28
C ILE A 102 -0.64 -28.37 6.45
N ASN A 103 -0.10 -28.47 7.67
CA ASN A 103 -0.72 -27.97 8.90
C ASN A 103 0.34 -27.34 9.80
N ASN A 104 -0.10 -26.64 10.85
CA ASN A 104 0.76 -26.12 11.92
C ASN A 104 1.86 -25.12 11.45
N LEU A 105 1.55 -24.31 10.44
CA LEU A 105 2.37 -23.17 10.01
C LEU A 105 1.87 -21.83 10.58
N VAL A 106 1.10 -21.86 11.68
CA VAL A 106 0.59 -20.65 12.35
C VAL A 106 1.74 -20.01 13.14
N GLY A 107 1.90 -18.68 13.05
CA GLY A 107 2.92 -17.92 13.77
C GLY A 107 4.21 -17.66 13.00
N VAL A 108 4.34 -18.16 11.76
CA VAL A 108 5.42 -17.83 10.81
C VAL A 108 4.92 -16.88 9.72
N ASP A 109 4.17 -15.84 10.09
CA ASP A 109 3.42 -15.00 9.15
C ASP A 109 4.32 -14.18 8.20
N ARG A 110 5.59 -13.97 8.56
CA ARG A 110 6.59 -13.24 7.75
C ARG A 110 7.37 -14.13 6.76
N LEU A 111 6.93 -15.36 6.55
CA LEU A 111 7.62 -16.30 5.67
C LEU A 111 7.65 -15.77 4.23
N VAL A 112 8.84 -15.77 3.63
CA VAL A 112 9.10 -15.35 2.25
C VAL A 112 9.39 -16.56 1.35
N LYS A 113 10.06 -17.59 1.87
CA LYS A 113 10.44 -18.82 1.13
C LYS A 113 9.96 -20.06 1.88
N LEU A 114 9.27 -20.96 1.18
CA LEU A 114 8.79 -22.23 1.72
C LEU A 114 9.12 -23.38 0.77
N HIS A 115 9.97 -24.30 1.24
CA HIS A 115 10.28 -25.54 0.53
C HIS A 115 9.53 -26.70 1.16
N LEU A 116 8.68 -27.36 0.37
CA LEU A 116 7.88 -28.54 0.72
C LEU A 116 8.07 -29.65 -0.32
N ASP A 117 9.16 -29.60 -1.09
CA ASP A 117 9.45 -30.56 -2.13
C ASP A 117 9.76 -31.97 -1.57
N ASN A 118 9.55 -32.99 -2.39
CA ASN A 118 9.84 -34.39 -2.06
C ASN A 118 9.09 -34.89 -0.81
N ASN A 119 7.81 -34.57 -0.71
CA ASN A 119 6.92 -35.02 0.35
C ASN A 119 5.81 -35.94 -0.20
N SER A 120 4.71 -36.10 0.52
CA SER A 120 3.56 -36.91 0.09
C SER A 120 2.26 -36.10 0.23
N ILE A 121 2.35 -34.79 -0.04
CA ILE A 121 1.22 -33.86 0.06
C ILE A 121 0.27 -34.12 -1.11
N GLU A 122 -1.01 -34.30 -0.80
CA GLU A 122 -2.05 -34.53 -1.82
C GLU A 122 -2.89 -33.28 -2.12
N LYS A 123 -2.93 -32.33 -1.18
CA LYS A 123 -3.73 -31.11 -1.29
C LYS A 123 -2.95 -29.91 -0.74
N ILE A 124 -3.04 -28.81 -1.46
CA ILE A 124 -2.53 -27.50 -1.01
C ILE A 124 -3.62 -26.87 -0.15
N GLU A 125 -3.30 -26.63 1.12
CA GLU A 125 -4.22 -26.07 2.11
C GLU A 125 -3.45 -25.37 3.23
N ASN A 126 -4.14 -24.53 4.01
CA ASN A 126 -3.59 -23.86 5.19
C ASN A 126 -2.35 -22.99 4.94
N LEU A 127 -2.27 -22.35 3.76
CA LEU A 127 -1.22 -21.38 3.42
C LEU A 127 -1.73 -19.93 3.35
N GLY A 128 -3.05 -19.70 3.34
CA GLY A 128 -3.64 -18.39 3.03
C GLY A 128 -3.27 -17.23 3.98
N HIS A 129 -2.75 -17.53 5.18
CA HIS A 129 -2.25 -16.51 6.10
C HIS A 129 -0.83 -16.02 5.77
N LEU A 130 -0.06 -16.73 4.95
CA LEU A 130 1.33 -16.41 4.59
C LEU A 130 1.41 -15.34 3.49
N LYS A 131 0.86 -14.16 3.75
CA LYS A 131 0.69 -13.07 2.76
C LYS A 131 2.00 -12.53 2.17
N HIS A 132 3.13 -12.78 2.84
CA HIS A 132 4.46 -12.32 2.43
C HIS A 132 5.25 -13.37 1.62
N LEU A 133 4.66 -14.55 1.37
CA LEU A 133 5.35 -15.64 0.69
C LEU A 133 5.57 -15.29 -0.79
N LYS A 134 6.84 -15.33 -1.20
CA LYS A 134 7.28 -15.05 -2.58
C LYS A 134 7.71 -16.31 -3.32
N TRP A 135 8.24 -17.30 -2.61
CA TRP A 135 8.71 -18.54 -3.21
C TRP A 135 8.08 -19.75 -2.51
N LEU A 136 7.41 -20.59 -3.29
CA LEU A 136 6.81 -21.84 -2.84
C LEU A 136 7.25 -23.01 -3.74
N ASP A 137 7.96 -23.96 -3.15
CA ASP A 137 8.33 -25.21 -3.83
C ASP A 137 7.53 -26.40 -3.27
N LEU A 138 6.68 -26.98 -4.12
CA LEU A 138 5.84 -28.14 -3.85
C LEU A 138 6.16 -29.29 -4.82
N SER A 139 7.37 -29.29 -5.40
CA SER A 139 7.79 -30.31 -6.36
C SER A 139 7.81 -31.72 -5.77
N PHE A 140 7.62 -32.75 -6.60
CA PHE A 140 7.68 -34.16 -6.19
C PHE A 140 6.71 -34.50 -5.03
N ASN A 141 5.45 -34.09 -5.18
CA ASN A 141 4.36 -34.42 -4.28
C ASN A 141 3.27 -35.23 -5.02
N ARG A 142 2.07 -35.33 -4.46
CA ARG A 142 0.93 -36.07 -5.02
C ARG A 142 -0.28 -35.17 -5.28
N ILE A 143 -0.04 -33.87 -5.49
CA ILE A 143 -1.08 -32.85 -5.62
C ILE A 143 -1.86 -33.07 -6.91
N THR A 144 -3.19 -33.10 -6.83
CA THR A 144 -4.07 -33.33 -7.99
C THR A 144 -4.74 -32.06 -8.52
N ALA A 145 -4.86 -31.02 -7.69
CA ALA A 145 -5.48 -29.74 -8.05
C ALA A 145 -4.74 -28.59 -7.38
N ILE A 146 -4.68 -27.45 -8.07
CA ILE A 146 -4.13 -26.21 -7.53
C ILE A 146 -5.25 -25.48 -6.79
N SER A 147 -5.10 -25.28 -5.49
CA SER A 147 -6.09 -24.65 -4.62
C SER A 147 -5.41 -24.06 -3.38
N GLY A 148 -6.07 -23.20 -2.60
CA GLY A 148 -5.53 -22.79 -1.29
C GLY A 148 -4.35 -21.83 -1.38
N LEU A 149 -4.16 -21.18 -2.54
CA LEU A 149 -3.11 -20.18 -2.82
C LEU A 149 -3.68 -18.75 -2.89
N GLU A 150 -4.98 -18.56 -2.64
CA GLU A 150 -5.71 -17.30 -2.85
C GLU A 150 -5.19 -16.16 -1.95
N GLY A 151 -4.68 -16.51 -0.76
CA GLY A 151 -4.09 -15.55 0.18
C GLY A 151 -2.64 -15.17 -0.11
N LEU A 152 -1.98 -15.83 -1.07
CA LEU A 152 -0.55 -15.64 -1.38
C LEU A 152 -0.35 -14.61 -2.50
N THR A 153 -0.83 -13.38 -2.28
CA THR A 153 -0.86 -12.32 -3.32
C THR A 153 0.52 -11.83 -3.75
N GLU A 154 1.56 -12.09 -2.96
CA GLU A 154 2.96 -11.73 -3.24
C GLU A 154 3.78 -12.85 -3.89
N LEU A 155 3.16 -13.97 -4.28
CA LEU A 155 3.87 -15.13 -4.83
C LEU A 155 4.48 -14.81 -6.21
N GLU A 156 5.80 -14.99 -6.32
CA GLU A 156 6.60 -14.70 -7.52
C GLU A 156 7.12 -15.97 -8.20
N ASP A 157 7.43 -17.01 -7.42
CA ASP A 157 7.94 -18.31 -7.90
C ASP A 157 7.14 -19.47 -7.28
N LEU A 158 6.52 -20.27 -8.15
CA LEU A 158 5.77 -21.46 -7.78
C LEU A 158 6.28 -22.69 -8.54
N SER A 159 6.79 -23.66 -7.80
CA SER A 159 7.16 -24.96 -8.36
C SER A 159 6.21 -26.07 -7.93
N LEU A 160 5.56 -26.68 -8.92
CA LEU A 160 4.64 -27.82 -8.80
C LEU A 160 5.12 -28.99 -9.68
N HIS A 161 6.42 -29.05 -9.98
CA HIS A 161 7.02 -30.08 -10.82
C HIS A 161 6.75 -31.49 -10.26
N ALA A 162 6.51 -32.48 -11.12
CA ALA A 162 6.29 -33.87 -10.72
C ALA A 162 5.16 -34.05 -9.70
N ASN A 163 3.95 -33.60 -10.06
CA ASN A 163 2.70 -33.82 -9.33
C ASN A 163 1.67 -34.53 -10.23
N LYS A 164 0.38 -34.52 -9.86
CA LYS A 164 -0.73 -35.18 -10.58
C LYS A 164 -1.78 -34.18 -11.07
N ILE A 165 -1.39 -32.93 -11.33
CA ILE A 165 -2.30 -31.85 -11.74
C ILE A 165 -2.77 -32.09 -13.17
N SER A 166 -4.08 -32.02 -13.42
CA SER A 166 -4.65 -32.19 -14.78
C SER A 166 -5.20 -30.90 -15.38
N VAL A 167 -5.52 -29.91 -14.56
CA VAL A 167 -6.10 -28.61 -14.96
C VAL A 167 -5.30 -27.49 -14.30
N VAL A 168 -5.02 -26.43 -15.06
CA VAL A 168 -4.35 -25.22 -14.54
C VAL A 168 -5.44 -24.20 -14.19
N GLU A 169 -5.71 -24.09 -12.90
CA GLU A 169 -6.71 -23.18 -12.30
C GLU A 169 -6.26 -22.78 -10.88
N GLY A 170 -7.03 -21.98 -10.14
CA GLY A 170 -6.77 -21.69 -8.72
C GLY A 170 -5.56 -20.80 -8.43
N LEU A 171 -5.06 -20.08 -9.45
CA LEU A 171 -3.97 -19.11 -9.38
C LEU A 171 -4.43 -17.66 -9.65
N ASP A 172 -5.74 -17.41 -9.60
CA ASP A 172 -6.36 -16.14 -9.99
C ASP A 172 -5.84 -14.93 -9.18
N ALA A 173 -5.49 -15.15 -7.91
CA ALA A 173 -4.96 -14.12 -7.02
C ALA A 173 -3.44 -13.90 -7.15
N ASN A 174 -2.71 -14.81 -7.79
CA ASN A 174 -1.24 -14.82 -7.84
C ASN A 174 -0.71 -14.10 -9.09
N THR A 175 -1.18 -12.87 -9.33
CA THR A 175 -0.89 -12.11 -10.56
C THR A 175 0.58 -11.69 -10.70
N LYS A 176 1.35 -11.74 -9.60
CA LYS A 176 2.80 -11.44 -9.54
C LYS A 176 3.71 -12.60 -9.94
N LEU A 177 3.16 -13.75 -10.32
CA LEU A 177 3.96 -14.91 -10.73
C LEU A 177 4.86 -14.59 -11.93
N THR A 178 6.16 -14.82 -11.73
CA THR A 178 7.20 -14.67 -12.77
C THR A 178 7.78 -16.02 -13.20
N CYS A 179 7.74 -17.02 -12.32
CA CYS A 179 8.21 -18.38 -12.56
C CYS A 179 7.12 -19.39 -12.16
N LEU A 180 6.73 -20.24 -13.10
CA LEU A 180 5.76 -21.30 -12.88
C LEU A 180 6.29 -22.62 -13.45
N SER A 181 6.57 -23.58 -12.57
CA SER A 181 6.99 -24.93 -12.95
C SER A 181 5.86 -25.93 -12.75
N LEU A 182 5.32 -26.44 -13.85
CA LEU A 182 4.24 -27.44 -13.91
C LEU A 182 4.69 -28.71 -14.66
N GLY A 183 6.00 -28.88 -14.89
CA GLY A 183 6.52 -30.04 -15.61
C GLY A 183 6.20 -31.38 -14.92
N ARG A 184 6.12 -32.46 -15.69
CA ARG A 184 5.78 -33.82 -15.22
C ARG A 184 4.47 -33.87 -14.42
N ASN A 185 3.41 -33.30 -14.97
CA ASN A 185 2.04 -33.40 -14.44
C ASN A 185 1.14 -34.16 -15.44
N CYS A 186 -0.18 -34.10 -15.28
CA CYS A 186 -1.19 -34.75 -16.11
C CYS A 186 -1.99 -33.77 -16.98
N ILE A 187 -1.44 -32.60 -17.30
CA ILE A 187 -2.13 -31.52 -18.02
C ILE A 187 -2.32 -31.89 -19.50
N ASP A 188 -3.53 -31.68 -20.02
CA ASP A 188 -3.92 -32.08 -21.40
C ASP A 188 -4.61 -30.97 -22.22
N GLY A 189 -5.18 -29.92 -21.62
CA GLY A 189 -5.90 -28.88 -22.37
C GLY A 189 -5.00 -27.73 -22.83
N LEU A 190 -4.41 -27.76 -24.04
CA LEU A 190 -3.52 -26.68 -24.52
C LEU A 190 -4.23 -25.32 -24.60
N ASP A 191 -5.42 -25.26 -25.19
CA ASP A 191 -6.13 -23.99 -25.42
C ASP A 191 -6.60 -23.36 -24.11
N ASP A 192 -7.07 -24.19 -23.18
CA ASP A 192 -7.51 -23.73 -21.85
C ASP A 192 -6.32 -23.25 -21.03
N VAL A 193 -5.19 -23.96 -21.07
CA VAL A 193 -3.94 -23.54 -20.40
C VAL A 193 -3.41 -22.24 -21.00
N ALA A 194 -3.38 -22.11 -22.32
CA ALA A 194 -2.90 -20.90 -23.00
C ALA A 194 -3.76 -19.67 -22.63
N LYS A 195 -5.10 -19.83 -22.64
CA LYS A 195 -6.04 -18.79 -22.23
C LYS A 195 -5.93 -18.47 -20.74
N TYR A 196 -5.82 -19.48 -19.88
CA TYR A 196 -5.71 -19.27 -18.45
C TYR A 196 -4.41 -18.53 -18.11
N LEU A 197 -3.28 -18.95 -18.70
CA LEU A 197 -1.97 -18.37 -18.44
C LEU A 197 -1.80 -16.96 -19.03
N HIS A 198 -2.66 -16.55 -19.96
CA HIS A 198 -2.66 -15.21 -20.55
C HIS A 198 -2.76 -14.09 -19.50
N ARG A 199 -3.48 -14.35 -18.40
CA ARG A 199 -3.67 -13.40 -17.29
C ARG A 199 -2.38 -13.00 -16.57
N PHE A 200 -1.35 -13.86 -16.60
CA PHE A 200 -0.10 -13.61 -15.89
C PHE A 200 0.79 -12.72 -16.75
N LYS A 201 0.54 -11.41 -16.69
CA LYS A 201 1.21 -10.40 -17.52
C LYS A 201 2.72 -10.33 -17.26
N ASP A 202 3.21 -10.86 -16.14
CA ASP A 202 4.63 -10.87 -15.76
C ASP A 202 5.30 -12.25 -15.77
N LEU A 203 4.63 -13.28 -16.29
CA LEU A 203 5.18 -14.64 -16.36
C LEU A 203 6.35 -14.70 -17.36
N ARG A 204 7.55 -15.02 -16.86
CA ARG A 204 8.81 -15.05 -17.62
C ARG A 204 9.32 -16.47 -17.84
N MET A 205 9.08 -17.37 -16.90
CA MET A 205 9.53 -18.75 -16.97
C MET A 205 8.36 -19.69 -16.78
N LEU A 206 8.15 -20.57 -17.77
CA LEU A 206 7.12 -21.60 -17.74
C LEU A 206 7.74 -22.94 -18.08
N THR A 207 7.49 -23.94 -17.23
CA THR A 207 7.85 -25.34 -17.53
C THR A 207 6.59 -26.18 -17.53
N LEU A 208 6.31 -26.83 -18.64
CA LEU A 208 5.19 -27.73 -18.88
C LEU A 208 5.66 -29.07 -19.48
N ALA A 209 6.96 -29.23 -19.74
CA ALA A 209 7.59 -30.47 -20.20
C ALA A 209 7.22 -31.68 -19.34
N GLY A 210 6.95 -32.82 -19.97
CA GLY A 210 6.50 -34.05 -19.34
C GLY A 210 5.00 -34.10 -19.02
N ASN A 211 4.19 -33.20 -19.60
CA ASN A 211 2.72 -33.28 -19.59
C ASN A 211 2.18 -33.85 -20.92
N LYS A 212 0.88 -34.17 -20.97
CA LYS A 212 0.23 -34.65 -22.21
C LYS A 212 0.16 -33.57 -23.28
N ILE A 213 0.00 -32.30 -22.89
CA ILE A 213 0.01 -31.14 -23.80
C ILE A 213 1.27 -31.04 -24.66
N GLU A 214 2.42 -31.55 -24.20
CA GLU A 214 3.68 -31.50 -24.95
C GLU A 214 3.60 -32.25 -26.29
N GLN A 215 2.73 -33.26 -26.38
CA GLN A 215 2.54 -34.08 -27.58
C GLN A 215 1.58 -33.45 -28.59
N GLN A 216 0.93 -32.35 -28.24
CA GLN A 216 -0.08 -31.72 -29.10
C GLN A 216 0.58 -30.89 -30.20
N ALA A 217 -0.07 -30.87 -31.38
CA ALA A 217 0.41 -30.09 -32.51
C ALA A 217 0.45 -28.59 -32.14
N HIS A 218 1.48 -27.89 -32.63
CA HIS A 218 1.66 -26.46 -32.39
C HIS A 218 1.79 -26.04 -30.91
N TYR A 219 2.05 -26.97 -29.98
CA TYR A 219 2.20 -26.74 -28.54
C TYR A 219 3.00 -25.46 -28.20
N ARG A 220 4.27 -25.41 -28.64
CA ARG A 220 5.15 -24.27 -28.36
C ARG A 220 4.60 -22.97 -28.97
N GLN A 221 4.18 -23.03 -30.22
CA GLN A 221 3.67 -21.88 -30.95
C GLN A 221 2.43 -21.29 -30.26
N ARG A 222 1.51 -22.13 -29.81
CA ARG A 222 0.27 -21.70 -29.16
C ARG A 222 0.52 -21.01 -27.83
N LEU A 223 1.43 -21.56 -27.02
CA LEU A 223 1.84 -20.92 -25.76
C LEU A 223 2.54 -19.57 -25.99
N LEU A 224 3.41 -19.47 -26.99
CA LEU A 224 4.11 -18.21 -27.30
C LEU A 224 3.17 -17.14 -27.87
N GLY A 225 2.10 -17.53 -28.56
CA GLY A 225 1.08 -16.59 -29.05
C GLY A 225 0.28 -15.95 -27.92
N TYR A 226 -0.17 -16.75 -26.95
CA TYR A 226 -1.02 -16.28 -25.85
C TYR A 226 -0.22 -15.74 -24.66
N VAL A 227 0.90 -16.33 -24.26
CA VAL A 227 1.65 -15.91 -23.06
C VAL A 227 2.75 -14.92 -23.43
N ARG A 228 2.44 -13.62 -23.30
CA ARG A 228 3.17 -12.54 -24.00
C ARG A 228 4.60 -12.24 -23.53
N ARG A 229 4.98 -12.56 -22.28
CA ARG A 229 6.26 -12.15 -21.67
C ARG A 229 7.22 -13.30 -21.33
N LEU A 230 6.96 -14.50 -21.87
CA LEU A 230 7.85 -15.65 -21.66
C LEU A 230 9.25 -15.38 -22.23
N ARG A 231 10.25 -15.59 -21.38
CA ARG A 231 11.67 -15.62 -21.73
C ARG A 231 12.19 -17.05 -21.83
N PHE A 232 11.61 -17.97 -21.06
CA PHE A 232 11.96 -19.39 -21.06
C PHE A 232 10.70 -20.25 -21.05
N LEU A 233 10.64 -21.20 -21.98
CA LEU A 233 9.62 -22.23 -22.05
C LEU A 233 10.29 -23.59 -22.15
N ASP A 234 10.02 -24.48 -21.20
CA ASP A 234 10.56 -25.84 -21.14
C ASP A 234 12.10 -25.87 -21.16
N SER A 235 12.70 -25.01 -20.34
CA SER A 235 14.16 -24.81 -20.25
C SER A 235 14.82 -24.34 -21.55
N ARG A 236 14.05 -23.90 -22.54
CA ARG A 236 14.54 -23.32 -23.79
C ARG A 236 14.26 -21.81 -23.81
N ALA A 237 15.26 -21.04 -24.21
CA ALA A 237 15.10 -19.60 -24.43
C ALA A 237 13.99 -19.34 -25.47
N VAL A 238 13.25 -18.26 -25.26
CA VAL A 238 12.24 -17.75 -26.18
C VAL A 238 12.83 -16.56 -26.92
N PHE A 239 12.87 -16.63 -28.26
CA PHE A 239 13.37 -15.54 -29.09
C PHE A 239 12.23 -14.69 -29.66
N GLU A 240 12.46 -13.40 -29.83
CA GLU A 240 11.43 -12.47 -30.33
C GLU A 240 10.89 -12.86 -31.72
N ALA A 241 11.75 -13.41 -32.59
CA ALA A 241 11.36 -13.84 -33.93
C ALA A 241 10.35 -15.00 -33.93
N GLU A 242 10.48 -15.98 -33.02
CA GLU A 242 9.52 -17.08 -32.92
C GLU A 242 8.20 -16.63 -32.30
N VAL A 243 8.23 -15.67 -31.36
CA VAL A 243 7.03 -15.05 -30.79
C VAL A 243 6.30 -14.26 -31.86
N ALA A 244 7.00 -13.47 -32.66
CA ALA A 244 6.41 -12.70 -33.76
C ALA A 244 5.72 -13.63 -34.77
N LYS A 245 6.41 -14.71 -35.17
CA LYS A 245 5.81 -15.73 -36.06
C LYS A 245 4.59 -16.40 -35.42
N ALA A 246 4.67 -16.78 -34.15
CA ALA A 246 3.56 -17.40 -33.43
C ALA A 246 2.33 -16.47 -33.37
N LYS A 247 2.55 -15.17 -33.14
CA LYS A 247 1.47 -14.16 -33.14
C LYS A 247 0.87 -13.95 -34.52
N ASP A 248 1.68 -13.91 -35.57
CA ASP A 248 1.19 -13.74 -36.94
C ASP A 248 0.35 -14.95 -37.39
N ASP A 249 0.84 -16.17 -37.12
CA ASP A 249 0.13 -17.41 -37.43
C ASP A 249 -1.18 -17.59 -36.61
N LEU A 250 -1.29 -16.95 -35.44
CA LEU A 250 -2.47 -17.00 -34.54
C LEU A 250 -3.29 -15.72 -34.54
N LYS A 251 -3.03 -14.80 -35.48
CA LYS A 251 -3.58 -13.44 -35.47
C LYS A 251 -5.09 -13.41 -35.32
N GLU A 252 -5.82 -14.19 -36.12
CA GLU A 252 -7.29 -14.22 -36.08
C GLU A 252 -7.84 -14.67 -34.71
N HIS A 253 -7.15 -15.58 -34.02
CA HIS A 253 -7.55 -16.08 -32.70
C HIS A 253 -7.14 -15.14 -31.56
N LEU A 254 -6.09 -14.32 -31.75
CA LEU A 254 -5.61 -13.37 -30.76
C LEU A 254 -6.34 -12.02 -30.81
N LEU A 255 -6.91 -11.64 -31.97
CA LEU A 255 -7.62 -10.36 -32.12
C LEU A 255 -8.65 -10.05 -31.00
N PRO A 256 -9.56 -10.96 -30.61
CA PRO A 256 -10.52 -10.66 -29.54
C PRO A 256 -9.88 -10.53 -28.16
N VAL A 257 -8.78 -11.25 -27.93
CA VAL A 257 -8.03 -11.21 -26.67
C VAL A 257 -7.24 -9.91 -26.58
N ASP A 258 -6.52 -9.55 -27.65
CA ASP A 258 -5.78 -8.29 -27.77
C ASP A 258 -6.73 -7.07 -27.63
N GLU A 259 -7.93 -7.12 -28.21
CA GLU A 259 -8.91 -6.03 -28.08
C GLU A 259 -9.46 -5.92 -26.65
N ALA A 260 -9.74 -7.05 -25.98
CA ALA A 260 -10.16 -7.07 -24.59
C ALA A 260 -9.08 -6.50 -23.66
N ASP A 261 -7.81 -6.90 -23.84
CA ASP A 261 -6.70 -6.40 -23.04
C ASP A 261 -6.44 -4.91 -23.27
N ARG A 262 -6.52 -4.45 -24.52
CA ARG A 262 -6.36 -3.03 -24.82
C ARG A 262 -7.44 -2.22 -24.13
N LYS A 263 -8.69 -2.68 -24.15
CA LYS A 263 -9.80 -2.02 -23.44
C LYS A 263 -9.60 -2.04 -21.93
N GLU A 264 -9.11 -3.14 -21.36
CA GLU A 264 -8.78 -3.24 -19.94
C GLU A 264 -7.63 -2.30 -19.56
N GLU A 265 -6.56 -2.24 -20.35
CA GLU A 265 -5.40 -1.37 -20.13
C GLU A 265 -5.78 0.11 -20.27
N GLU A 266 -6.57 0.46 -21.29
CA GLU A 266 -7.12 1.81 -21.46
C GLU A 266 -8.00 2.19 -20.25
N ALA A 267 -8.87 1.30 -19.77
CA ALA A 267 -9.70 1.53 -18.59
C ALA A 267 -8.87 1.65 -17.31
N ALA A 268 -7.86 0.80 -17.12
CA ALA A 268 -6.98 0.84 -15.97
C ALA A 268 -6.11 2.11 -15.96
N ASN A 269 -5.59 2.52 -17.12
CA ASN A 269 -4.83 3.76 -17.23
C ASN A 269 -5.73 4.99 -17.02
N ALA A 270 -6.95 4.99 -17.56
CA ALA A 270 -7.94 6.03 -17.30
C ALA A 270 -8.31 6.11 -15.81
N ALA A 271 -8.51 4.96 -15.15
CA ALA A 271 -8.78 4.90 -13.71
C ALA A 271 -7.58 5.39 -12.88
N ARG A 272 -6.35 5.05 -13.27
CA ARG A 272 -5.13 5.55 -12.63
C ARG A 272 -5.02 7.06 -12.76
N VAL A 273 -5.19 7.61 -13.97
CA VAL A 273 -5.17 9.06 -14.19
C VAL A 273 -6.26 9.75 -13.38
N ALA A 274 -7.49 9.22 -13.39
CA ALA A 274 -8.58 9.78 -12.59
C ALA A 274 -8.32 9.71 -11.08
N SER A 275 -7.65 8.66 -10.59
CA SER A 275 -7.23 8.54 -9.19
C SER A 275 -6.11 9.51 -8.84
N GLU A 276 -5.14 9.73 -9.74
CA GLU A 276 -4.07 10.71 -9.57
C GLU A 276 -4.62 12.13 -9.56
N GLU A 277 -5.55 12.45 -10.47
CA GLU A 277 -6.26 13.74 -10.49
C GLU A 277 -7.09 13.94 -9.20
N ALA A 278 -7.83 12.91 -8.75
CA ALA A 278 -8.61 13.00 -7.51
C ALA A 278 -7.73 13.24 -6.28
N ALA A 279 -6.55 12.61 -6.22
CA ALA A 279 -5.58 12.83 -5.16
C ALA A 279 -5.01 14.26 -5.16
N ASP A 280 -4.82 14.86 -6.35
CA ASP A 280 -4.37 16.26 -6.48
C ASP A 280 -5.40 17.25 -5.91
N TYR A 281 -6.70 17.04 -6.18
CA TYR A 281 -7.77 17.87 -5.59
C TYR A 281 -7.94 17.66 -4.08
N GLU A 282 -7.78 16.42 -3.61
CA GLU A 282 -7.82 16.11 -2.19
C GLU A 282 -6.67 16.78 -1.44
N GLU A 283 -5.44 16.72 -1.99
CA GLU A 283 -4.27 17.40 -1.42
C GLU A 283 -4.42 18.93 -1.47
N ALA A 284 -4.96 19.46 -2.57
CA ALA A 284 -5.24 20.89 -2.69
C ALA A 284 -6.34 21.37 -1.73
N ASN A 285 -7.21 20.47 -1.26
CA ASN A 285 -8.44 20.77 -0.51
C ASN A 285 -9.34 21.75 -1.28
N CYS A 286 -9.55 21.49 -2.57
CA CYS A 286 -10.46 22.26 -3.42
C CYS A 286 -11.46 21.32 -4.13
N PRO A 287 -12.61 21.85 -4.56
CA PRO A 287 -13.55 21.06 -5.35
C PRO A 287 -12.98 20.76 -6.74
N ASP A 288 -13.32 19.60 -7.30
CA ASP A 288 -13.02 19.26 -8.69
C ASP A 288 -13.82 20.18 -9.63
N GLU A 289 -13.13 21.09 -10.33
CA GLU A 289 -13.76 22.09 -11.20
C GLU A 289 -14.54 21.48 -12.37
N ARG A 290 -14.22 20.22 -12.75
CA ARG A 290 -14.91 19.51 -13.84
C ARG A 290 -16.24 18.92 -13.39
N ARG A 291 -16.38 18.64 -12.10
CA ARG A 291 -17.54 17.94 -11.53
C ARG A 291 -18.45 18.81 -10.69
N ILE A 292 -17.92 19.84 -10.02
CA ILE A 292 -18.71 20.65 -9.08
C ILE A 292 -19.99 21.21 -9.71
N HIS A 293 -19.93 21.68 -10.96
CA HIS A 293 -21.10 22.18 -11.67
C HIS A 293 -22.13 21.07 -11.93
N SER A 294 -21.70 19.92 -12.48
CA SER A 294 -22.62 18.80 -12.75
C SER A 294 -23.20 18.22 -11.47
N ASP A 295 -22.41 18.14 -10.40
CA ASP A 295 -22.86 17.65 -9.10
C ASP A 295 -23.97 18.53 -8.54
N ILE A 296 -23.81 19.85 -8.65
CA ILE A 296 -24.83 20.81 -8.19
C ILE A 296 -26.07 20.71 -9.07
N MET A 297 -25.91 20.77 -10.40
CA MET A 297 -27.04 20.70 -11.34
C MET A 297 -27.81 19.37 -11.30
N SER A 298 -27.21 18.30 -10.78
CA SER A 298 -27.86 16.99 -10.59
C SER A 298 -28.75 16.90 -9.34
N LEU A 299 -28.71 17.92 -8.47
CA LEU A 299 -29.54 17.97 -7.29
C LEU A 299 -30.99 18.24 -7.71
N GLU A 300 -31.92 17.46 -7.16
CA GLU A 300 -33.33 17.53 -7.56
C GLU A 300 -34.23 17.58 -6.31
N PRO A 301 -35.27 18.43 -6.29
CA PRO A 301 -36.29 18.41 -5.25
C PRO A 301 -37.09 17.10 -5.27
N ASP A 302 -37.57 16.66 -4.10
CA ASP A 302 -38.27 15.38 -3.95
C ASP A 302 -39.44 15.22 -4.93
N GLY A 303 -39.35 14.21 -5.79
CA GLY A 303 -40.42 13.82 -6.72
C GLY A 303 -40.53 14.67 -7.99
N ARG A 304 -39.58 15.57 -8.27
CA ARG A 304 -39.56 16.39 -9.49
C ARG A 304 -38.16 16.43 -10.10
N ASN A 305 -38.08 16.56 -11.42
CA ASN A 305 -36.82 16.60 -12.14
C ASN A 305 -36.74 17.89 -12.97
N VAL A 306 -36.15 18.93 -12.37
CA VAL A 306 -35.96 20.25 -12.95
C VAL A 306 -34.95 20.20 -14.09
N GLY A 307 -33.86 19.43 -13.94
CA GLY A 307 -32.85 19.27 -14.99
C GLY A 307 -33.44 18.71 -16.30
N ALA A 308 -34.19 17.61 -16.20
CA ALA A 308 -34.86 16.99 -17.35
C ALA A 308 -35.93 17.89 -17.96
N LEU A 309 -36.53 18.79 -17.18
CA LEU A 309 -37.48 19.78 -17.68
C LEU A 309 -36.78 20.90 -18.45
N LEU A 310 -35.64 21.37 -17.96
CA LEU A 310 -34.80 22.37 -18.64
C LEU A 310 -34.17 21.83 -19.93
N ASP A 311 -33.98 20.51 -20.03
CA ASP A 311 -33.44 19.81 -21.21
C ASP A 311 -34.49 19.47 -22.28
N VAL A 312 -35.79 19.73 -22.05
CA VAL A 312 -36.81 19.59 -23.11
C VAL A 312 -36.51 20.60 -24.22
N ASP A 313 -36.40 20.16 -25.48
CA ASP A 313 -35.99 20.99 -26.62
C ASP A 313 -36.67 22.37 -26.68
N THR A 314 -37.98 22.41 -26.44
CA THR A 314 -38.78 23.66 -26.45
C THR A 314 -38.44 24.60 -25.30
N VAL A 315 -38.10 24.06 -24.13
CA VAL A 315 -37.68 24.82 -22.94
C VAL A 315 -36.23 25.24 -23.08
N ARG A 316 -35.35 24.30 -23.46
CA ARG A 316 -33.90 24.52 -23.64
C ARG A 316 -33.61 25.68 -24.58
N GLU A 317 -34.32 25.79 -25.70
CA GLU A 317 -34.16 26.91 -26.64
C GLU A 317 -34.46 28.29 -26.03
N ARG A 318 -35.35 28.36 -25.03
CA ARG A 318 -35.75 29.61 -24.35
C ARG A 318 -34.82 29.98 -23.17
N VAL A 319 -34.13 29.00 -22.58
CA VAL A 319 -33.30 29.18 -21.38
C VAL A 319 -31.80 28.96 -21.61
N LYS A 320 -31.37 28.49 -22.78
CA LYS A 320 -29.94 28.26 -23.09
C LYS A 320 -29.07 29.51 -22.95
N ASP A 321 -29.64 30.68 -23.20
CA ASP A 321 -28.95 31.97 -23.03
C ASP A 321 -28.74 32.35 -21.55
N VAL A 322 -29.35 31.61 -20.63
CA VAL A 322 -29.10 31.68 -19.18
C VAL A 322 -28.20 30.53 -18.74
N LEU A 323 -28.49 29.30 -19.16
CA LEU A 323 -27.79 28.09 -18.70
C LEU A 323 -26.35 27.98 -19.22
N ASP A 324 -26.11 28.24 -20.51
CA ASP A 324 -24.78 28.07 -21.09
C ASP A 324 -23.78 29.10 -20.51
N PRO A 325 -24.12 30.41 -20.41
CA PRO A 325 -23.23 31.38 -19.76
C PRO A 325 -23.05 31.13 -18.26
N HIS A 326 -24.05 30.59 -17.57
CA HIS A 326 -23.91 30.18 -16.18
C HIS A 326 -22.86 29.07 -16.05
N GLN A 327 -22.97 28.00 -16.86
CA GLN A 327 -22.02 26.90 -16.85
C GLN A 327 -20.59 27.36 -17.14
N GLU A 328 -20.39 28.21 -18.15
CA GLU A 328 -19.07 28.75 -18.49
C GLU A 328 -18.47 29.56 -17.34
N ARG A 329 -19.24 30.48 -16.74
CA ARG A 329 -18.76 31.33 -15.63
C ARG A 329 -18.50 30.52 -14.37
N PHE A 330 -19.39 29.58 -14.05
CA PHE A 330 -19.29 28.73 -12.87
C PHE A 330 -18.06 27.84 -12.94
N THR A 331 -17.85 27.17 -14.08
CA THR A 331 -16.67 26.30 -14.29
C THR A 331 -15.37 27.11 -14.32
N ALA A 332 -15.36 28.30 -14.96
CA ALA A 332 -14.22 29.19 -14.93
C ALA A 332 -13.86 29.63 -13.50
N LYS A 333 -14.87 29.91 -12.67
CA LYS A 333 -14.65 30.31 -11.28
C LYS A 333 -14.18 29.16 -10.39
N ALA A 334 -14.75 27.96 -10.57
CA ALA A 334 -14.27 26.76 -9.88
C ALA A 334 -12.81 26.46 -10.24
N LYS A 335 -12.41 26.70 -11.49
CA LYS A 335 -11.02 26.57 -11.93
C LYS A 335 -10.09 27.60 -11.28
N ASP A 336 -10.47 28.88 -11.21
CA ASP A 336 -9.70 29.92 -10.51
C ASP A 336 -9.49 29.56 -9.03
N LEU A 337 -10.53 29.04 -8.36
CA LEU A 337 -10.42 28.52 -7.00
C LEU A 337 -9.40 27.37 -6.91
N ALA A 338 -9.49 26.38 -7.81
CA ALA A 338 -8.58 25.23 -7.80
C ALA A 338 -7.12 25.66 -8.03
N ASP A 339 -6.88 26.54 -9.00
CA ASP A 339 -5.54 27.03 -9.34
C ASP A 339 -4.92 27.81 -8.16
N ARG A 340 -5.68 28.71 -7.52
CA ARG A 340 -5.20 29.45 -6.34
C ARG A 340 -4.91 28.54 -5.15
N MET A 341 -5.79 27.57 -4.88
CA MET A 341 -5.57 26.61 -3.79
C MET A 341 -4.31 25.76 -4.01
N LYS A 342 -4.06 25.33 -5.26
CA LYS A 342 -2.82 24.63 -5.63
C LYS A 342 -1.57 25.50 -5.45
N GLU A 343 -1.65 26.80 -5.76
CA GLU A 343 -0.56 27.74 -5.52
C GLU A 343 -0.25 27.90 -4.02
N ILE A 344 -1.28 28.04 -3.18
CA ILE A 344 -1.13 28.08 -1.72
C ILE A 344 -0.48 26.78 -1.22
N ARG A 345 -0.85 25.61 -1.74
CA ARG A 345 -0.19 24.33 -1.38
C ARG A 345 1.27 24.28 -1.76
N LYS A 346 1.62 24.81 -2.93
CA LYS A 346 3.00 24.86 -3.39
C LYS A 346 3.86 25.70 -2.44
N LEU A 347 3.35 26.87 -2.02
CA LEU A 347 4.03 27.73 -1.05
C LEU A 347 4.13 27.06 0.32
N LYS A 348 3.03 26.50 0.83
CA LYS A 348 2.99 25.74 2.08
C LYS A 348 4.01 24.59 2.10
N ARG A 349 4.12 23.84 0.99
CA ARG A 349 5.09 22.74 0.85
C ARG A 349 6.53 23.26 0.86
N SER A 350 6.80 24.37 0.18
CA SER A 350 8.11 25.03 0.21
C SER A 350 8.53 25.39 1.63
N ASP A 351 7.63 25.99 2.41
CA ASP A 351 7.90 26.39 3.79
C ASP A 351 8.08 25.18 4.72
N ILE A 352 7.31 24.10 4.51
CA ILE A 352 7.50 22.82 5.21
C ILE A 352 8.89 22.24 4.90
N ASP A 353 9.32 22.27 3.64
CA ASP A 353 10.63 21.77 3.25
C ASP A 353 11.76 22.61 3.86
N ASP A 354 11.61 23.94 3.87
CA ASP A 354 12.57 24.85 4.50
C ASP A 354 12.65 24.67 6.02
N TYR A 355 11.51 24.49 6.68
CA TYR A 355 11.45 24.12 8.10
C TYR A 355 12.18 22.80 8.35
N ASN A 356 11.87 21.74 7.60
CA ASN A 356 12.50 20.42 7.76
C ASN A 356 14.00 20.46 7.51
N ARG A 357 14.46 21.21 6.51
CA ARG A 357 15.88 21.43 6.22
C ARG A 357 16.57 22.14 7.39
N THR A 358 15.97 23.20 7.91
CA THR A 358 16.52 23.98 9.03
C THR A 358 16.57 23.15 10.31
N LEU A 359 15.48 22.44 10.61
CA LEU A 359 15.36 21.52 11.74
C LEU A 359 16.43 20.43 11.69
N SER A 360 16.62 19.80 10.53
CA SER A 360 17.61 18.73 10.35
C SER A 360 19.04 19.23 10.55
N ARG A 361 19.35 20.45 10.08
CA ARG A 361 20.66 21.08 10.29
C ARG A 361 20.91 21.42 11.75
N ALA A 362 19.90 21.99 12.44
CA ALA A 362 19.98 22.30 13.86
C ALA A 362 20.20 21.03 14.70
N LYS A 363 19.47 19.94 14.39
CA LYS A 363 19.65 18.61 15.00
C LYS A 363 21.07 18.10 14.84
N ALA A 364 21.55 18.05 13.60
CA ALA A 364 22.89 17.53 13.31
C ALA A 364 24.01 18.32 14.00
N ALA A 365 23.87 19.65 14.08
CA ALA A 365 24.83 20.50 14.78
C ALA A 365 24.86 20.23 16.30
N ALA A 366 23.69 20.11 16.93
CA ALA A 366 23.58 19.79 18.35
C ALA A 366 24.12 18.38 18.67
N ASP A 367 23.81 17.40 17.83
CA ASP A 367 24.31 16.03 17.96
C ASP A 367 25.84 15.98 17.87
N LEU A 368 26.42 16.69 16.90
CA LEU A 368 27.87 16.75 16.72
C LEU A 368 28.55 17.36 17.96
N ALA A 369 28.03 18.48 18.46
CA ALA A 369 28.56 19.15 19.64
C ALA A 369 28.45 18.26 20.90
N GLY A 370 27.31 17.56 21.06
CA GLY A 370 27.10 16.64 22.19
C GLY A 370 28.05 15.44 22.13
N MET A 371 28.24 14.86 20.95
CA MET A 371 29.22 13.78 20.73
C MET A 371 30.65 14.24 21.02
N GLU A 372 31.01 15.47 20.65
CA GLU A 372 32.34 16.01 20.92
C GLU A 372 32.58 16.21 22.43
N ALA A 373 31.60 16.73 23.16
CA ALA A 373 31.66 16.88 24.62
C ALA A 373 31.87 15.51 25.31
N ILE A 374 31.08 14.50 24.93
CA ILE A 374 31.22 13.13 25.44
C ILE A 374 32.59 12.56 25.11
N ARG A 375 33.05 12.71 23.86
CA ARG A 375 34.35 12.20 23.40
C ARG A 375 35.52 12.83 24.16
N ASN A 376 35.42 14.12 24.50
CA ASN A 376 36.44 14.81 25.29
C ASN A 376 36.50 14.29 26.72
N PHE A 377 35.35 13.97 27.33
CA PHE A 377 35.31 13.28 28.61
C PHE A 377 35.87 11.85 28.52
N GLU A 378 35.47 11.05 27.52
CA GLU A 378 35.96 9.68 27.36
C GLU A 378 37.48 9.63 27.14
N LYS A 379 38.07 10.62 26.46
CA LYS A 379 39.53 10.77 26.36
C LYS A 379 40.18 11.00 27.72
N LYS A 380 39.57 11.82 28.60
CA LYS A 380 40.07 12.02 29.98
C LYS A 380 39.94 10.73 30.78
N LEU A 381 38.78 10.06 30.70
CA LEU A 381 38.51 8.79 31.35
C LEU A 381 39.54 7.72 30.96
N ASN A 382 39.78 7.51 29.66
CA ASN A 382 40.70 6.48 29.17
C ASN A 382 42.18 6.72 29.49
N LYS A 383 42.58 7.97 29.82
CA LYS A 383 43.95 8.28 30.26
C LYS A 383 44.21 7.82 31.69
N VAL A 384 43.20 7.93 32.55
CA VAL A 384 43.28 7.56 33.97
C VAL A 384 42.88 6.10 34.17
N ILE A 385 41.84 5.65 33.47
CA ILE A 385 41.27 4.30 33.52
C ILE A 385 41.35 3.68 32.11
N PRO A 386 42.47 3.04 31.74
CA PRO A 386 42.57 2.36 30.45
C PRO A 386 41.67 1.12 30.42
N LEU A 387 40.79 1.03 29.42
CA LEU A 387 39.92 -0.14 29.20
C LEU A 387 40.73 -1.37 28.72
N GLY A 388 40.53 -2.54 29.34
CA GLY A 388 41.06 -3.86 28.93
C GLY A 388 42.07 -4.51 29.89
N ILE A 389 42.74 -5.59 29.46
CA ILE A 389 43.74 -6.43 30.19
C ILE A 389 44.96 -5.62 30.73
N ARG A 390 44.99 -4.30 30.52
CA ARG A 390 46.06 -3.39 30.96
C ARG A 390 45.83 -2.72 32.32
N ALA A 391 44.68 -2.90 32.97
CA ALA A 391 44.53 -2.54 34.38
C ALA A 391 45.46 -3.44 35.21
N ARG A 392 46.64 -2.92 35.58
CA ARG A 392 47.60 -3.65 36.41
C ARG A 392 47.06 -3.68 37.84
N PRO A 393 46.93 -4.86 38.47
CA PRO A 393 46.50 -4.97 39.87
C PRO A 393 47.37 -4.20 40.87
N ASP A 394 48.61 -3.89 40.49
CA ASP A 394 49.65 -3.39 41.40
C ASP A 394 49.86 -1.86 41.33
N GLU A 395 49.13 -1.12 40.48
CA GLU A 395 49.25 0.34 40.40
C GLU A 395 48.27 1.01 41.37
N LYS A 396 48.82 1.69 42.40
CA LYS A 396 48.04 2.55 43.29
C LYS A 396 47.32 3.63 42.48
N TYR A 397 46.00 3.60 42.54
CA TYR A 397 45.11 4.63 42.00
C TYR A 397 45.26 5.92 42.82
N ASP A 398 45.28 7.09 42.17
CA ASP A 398 45.24 8.38 42.87
C ASP A 398 43.78 8.79 43.09
N GLU A 399 43.33 8.83 44.36
CA GLU A 399 41.99 9.33 44.74
C GLU A 399 41.70 10.71 44.13
N ARG A 400 42.73 11.55 43.95
CA ARG A 400 42.59 12.87 43.33
C ARG A 400 42.18 12.79 41.86
N ASP A 401 42.61 11.76 41.14
CA ASP A 401 42.27 11.58 39.73
C ASP A 401 40.82 11.09 39.56
N VAL A 402 40.35 10.21 40.45
CA VAL A 402 38.95 9.76 40.49
C VAL A 402 38.02 10.92 40.84
N GLU A 403 38.36 11.73 41.85
CA GLU A 403 37.61 12.93 42.22
C GLU A 403 37.59 13.97 41.09
N GLN A 404 38.71 14.17 40.37
CA GLN A 404 38.74 15.02 39.18
C GLN A 404 37.83 14.50 38.05
N LEU A 405 37.77 13.18 37.84
CA LEU A 405 36.86 12.58 36.87
C LEU A 405 35.39 12.71 37.28
N ARG A 406 35.06 12.60 38.56
CA ARG A 406 33.70 12.86 39.08
C ARG A 406 33.28 14.30 38.80
N ARG A 407 34.16 15.27 39.06
CA ARG A 407 33.91 16.69 38.73
C ARG A 407 33.73 16.89 37.23
N ALA A 408 34.61 16.32 36.41
CA ALA A 408 34.50 16.40 34.95
C ALA A 408 33.23 15.74 34.40
N LEU A 409 32.73 14.68 35.05
CA LEU A 409 31.47 14.02 34.69
C LEU A 409 30.25 14.90 35.05
N GLN A 410 30.28 15.59 36.20
CA GLN A 410 29.23 16.55 36.54
C GLN A 410 29.26 17.79 35.65
N GLU A 411 30.45 18.29 35.30
CA GLU A 411 30.61 19.36 34.31
C GLU A 411 30.04 18.93 32.94
N LEU A 412 30.37 17.74 32.45
CA LEU A 412 29.80 17.20 31.21
C LEU A 412 28.28 17.13 31.28
N ARG A 413 27.72 16.66 32.40
CA ARG A 413 26.27 16.62 32.61
C ARG A 413 25.66 18.02 32.48
N SER A 414 26.22 19.02 33.16
CA SER A 414 25.73 20.39 33.09
C SER A 414 25.80 20.92 31.67
N THR A 415 26.93 20.72 30.97
CA THR A 415 27.08 21.14 29.57
C THR A 415 26.05 20.47 28.65
N LEU A 416 25.83 19.16 28.77
CA LEU A 416 24.85 18.46 27.93
C LEU A 416 23.41 18.91 28.21
N LEU A 417 23.07 19.22 29.46
CA LEU A 417 21.76 19.74 29.83
C LEU A 417 21.56 21.20 29.41
N GLU A 418 22.59 22.04 29.51
CA GLU A 418 22.58 23.41 29.00
C GLU A 418 22.40 23.42 27.48
N MET A 419 23.14 22.58 26.75
CA MET A 419 22.98 22.42 25.30
C MET A 419 21.57 21.96 24.92
N GLU A 420 20.98 21.06 25.71
CA GLU A 420 19.60 20.60 25.50
C GLU A 420 18.57 21.71 25.77
N ALA A 421 18.80 22.56 26.77
CA ALA A 421 17.98 23.73 27.05
C ALA A 421 18.07 24.77 25.94
N ASP A 422 19.29 25.12 25.49
CA ASP A 422 19.52 26.02 24.36
C ASP A 422 18.87 25.48 23.07
N GLN A 423 18.96 24.15 22.87
CA GLN A 423 18.30 23.49 21.74
C GLN A 423 16.79 23.59 21.85
N GLN A 424 16.20 23.37 23.03
CA GLN A 424 14.76 23.52 23.23
C GLN A 424 14.29 24.95 22.91
N ASP A 425 14.98 25.97 23.42
CA ASP A 425 14.64 27.38 23.15
C ASP A 425 14.70 27.71 21.64
N ALA A 426 15.74 27.21 20.95
CA ALA A 426 15.88 27.37 19.51
C ALA A 426 14.75 26.69 18.73
N TYR A 427 14.29 25.53 19.19
CA TYR A 427 13.17 24.82 18.56
C TYR A 427 11.83 25.49 18.82
N GLU A 428 11.60 26.01 20.03
CA GLU A 428 10.40 26.77 20.34
C GLU A 428 10.30 28.02 19.45
N ALA A 429 11.42 28.73 19.25
CA ALA A 429 11.48 29.87 18.34
C ALA A 429 11.23 29.47 16.87
N LEU A 430 11.84 28.37 16.41
CA LEU A 430 11.66 27.87 15.04
C LEU A 430 10.23 27.38 14.79
N ASN A 431 9.66 26.63 15.73
CA ASN A 431 8.29 26.15 15.67
C ASN A 431 7.31 27.30 15.65
N LYS A 432 7.52 28.34 16.47
CA LYS A 432 6.68 29.54 16.45
C LYS A 432 6.70 30.23 15.09
N ALA A 433 7.90 30.47 14.52
CA ALA A 433 8.00 31.09 13.20
C ALA A 433 7.35 30.24 12.09
N PHE A 434 7.46 28.92 12.19
CA PHE A 434 6.80 27.98 11.29
C PHE A 434 5.27 28.00 11.46
N GLU A 435 4.77 28.02 12.68
CA GLU A 435 3.35 28.11 12.99
C GLU A 435 2.74 29.42 12.47
N ASP A 436 3.42 30.55 12.66
CA ASP A 436 3.00 31.85 12.13
C ASP A 436 2.89 31.82 10.58
N ALA A 437 3.85 31.16 9.91
CA ALA A 437 3.80 30.98 8.45
C ALA A 437 2.64 30.06 8.02
N MET A 438 2.43 28.94 8.72
CA MET A 438 1.34 28.01 8.45
C MET A 438 -0.04 28.63 8.72
N GLU A 439 -0.15 29.49 9.74
CA GLU A 439 -1.36 30.25 10.04
C GLU A 439 -1.69 31.25 8.93
N LYS A 440 -0.66 31.91 8.38
CA LYS A 440 -0.83 32.79 7.21
C LYS A 440 -1.37 32.02 6.00
N HIS A 441 -0.78 30.88 5.65
CA HIS A 441 -1.25 30.04 4.55
C HIS A 441 -2.68 29.54 4.77
N LYS A 442 -3.01 29.17 6.01
CA LYS A 442 -4.38 28.78 6.41
C LYS A 442 -5.35 29.93 6.22
N ALA A 443 -5.01 31.14 6.70
CA ALA A 443 -5.85 32.32 6.57
C ALA A 443 -6.09 32.68 5.11
N GLU A 444 -5.05 32.66 4.28
CA GLU A 444 -5.13 32.90 2.84
C GLU A 444 -6.01 31.85 2.12
N ALA A 445 -5.90 30.57 2.51
CA ALA A 445 -6.75 29.51 1.98
C ALA A 445 -8.22 29.70 2.37
N VAL A 446 -8.51 30.01 3.63
CA VAL A 446 -9.87 30.24 4.14
C VAL A 446 -10.51 31.46 3.49
N GLU A 447 -9.75 32.55 3.30
CA GLU A 447 -10.20 33.74 2.58
C GLU A 447 -10.49 33.43 1.11
N THR A 448 -9.58 32.70 0.44
CA THR A 448 -9.75 32.27 -0.95
C THR A 448 -11.00 31.40 -1.11
N LEU A 449 -11.22 30.43 -0.22
CA LEU A 449 -12.44 29.63 -0.20
C LEU A 449 -13.67 30.51 -0.03
N SER A 450 -13.68 31.39 0.99
CA SER A 450 -14.83 32.25 1.29
C SER A 450 -15.22 33.13 0.11
N SER A 451 -14.25 33.84 -0.47
CA SER A 451 -14.47 34.74 -1.59
C SER A 451 -14.97 34.00 -2.84
N ASN A 452 -14.39 32.84 -3.17
CA ASN A 452 -14.80 32.08 -4.35
C ASN A 452 -16.18 31.45 -4.18
N PHE A 453 -16.51 30.87 -3.01
CA PHE A 453 -17.84 30.30 -2.76
C PHE A 453 -18.93 31.38 -2.71
N GLU A 454 -18.63 32.59 -2.22
CA GLU A 454 -19.53 33.74 -2.29
C GLU A 454 -19.87 34.12 -3.74
N GLU A 455 -18.87 34.15 -4.62
CA GLU A 455 -19.08 34.39 -6.05
C GLU A 455 -19.86 33.25 -6.73
N LEU A 456 -19.60 31.98 -6.39
CA LEU A 456 -20.37 30.84 -6.91
C LEU A 456 -21.85 30.92 -6.51
N ARG A 457 -22.15 31.28 -5.25
CA ARG A 457 -23.52 31.56 -4.82
C ARG A 457 -24.13 32.75 -5.56
N GLY A 458 -23.32 33.77 -5.85
CA GLY A 458 -23.73 34.92 -6.66
C GLY A 458 -24.17 34.52 -8.07
N LEU A 459 -23.41 33.63 -8.73
CA LEU A 459 -23.74 33.07 -10.04
C LEU A 459 -25.03 32.24 -9.99
N GLU A 460 -25.16 31.38 -8.98
CA GLU A 460 -26.34 30.55 -8.76
C GLU A 460 -27.61 31.40 -8.55
N LYS A 461 -27.50 32.46 -7.74
CA LYS A 461 -28.57 33.44 -7.53
C LYS A 461 -28.93 34.19 -8.81
N SER A 462 -27.95 34.56 -9.63
CA SER A 462 -28.20 35.20 -10.92
C SER A 462 -28.96 34.27 -11.86
N MET A 463 -28.53 33.00 -11.97
CA MET A 463 -29.21 32.00 -12.78
C MET A 463 -30.65 31.82 -12.32
N PHE A 464 -30.90 31.65 -11.02
CA PHE A 464 -32.24 31.54 -10.47
C PHE A 464 -33.14 32.74 -10.83
N GLN A 465 -32.62 33.97 -10.72
CA GLN A 465 -33.36 35.18 -11.06
C GLN A 465 -33.67 35.28 -12.55
N ASP A 466 -32.70 34.96 -13.41
CA ASP A 466 -32.86 35.05 -14.86
C ASP A 466 -33.78 33.94 -15.38
N LEU A 467 -33.69 32.72 -14.84
CA LEU A 467 -34.65 31.66 -15.08
C LEU A 467 -36.06 32.10 -14.66
N SER A 468 -36.23 32.59 -13.43
CA SER A 468 -37.54 33.06 -12.93
C SER A 468 -38.16 34.11 -13.86
N ARG A 469 -37.38 35.09 -14.32
CA ARG A 469 -37.83 36.10 -15.30
C ARG A 469 -38.25 35.50 -16.63
N LYS A 470 -37.50 34.51 -17.14
CA LYS A 470 -37.82 33.81 -18.39
C LYS A 470 -39.14 33.05 -18.28
N PHE A 471 -39.37 32.39 -17.15
CA PHE A 471 -40.61 31.65 -16.89
C PHE A 471 -41.80 32.58 -16.65
N ASP A 472 -41.62 33.68 -15.92
CA ASP A 472 -42.67 34.71 -15.76
C ASP A 472 -43.09 35.29 -17.13
N ALA A 473 -42.11 35.64 -17.97
CA ALA A 473 -42.38 36.14 -19.32
C ALA A 473 -43.11 35.12 -20.20
N TRP A 474 -42.79 33.83 -20.06
CA TRP A 474 -43.52 32.75 -20.74
C TRP A 474 -44.98 32.71 -20.29
N HIS A 475 -45.23 32.70 -18.98
CA HIS A 475 -46.60 32.68 -18.46
C HIS A 475 -47.42 33.87 -18.93
N ASP A 476 -46.84 35.07 -18.91
CA ASP A 476 -47.48 36.29 -19.37
C ASP A 476 -47.79 36.23 -20.88
N GLU A 477 -46.87 35.70 -21.70
CA GLU A 477 -47.08 35.46 -23.14
C GLU A 477 -48.25 34.51 -23.38
N LYS A 478 -48.31 33.39 -22.65
CA LYS A 478 -49.37 32.40 -22.77
C LYS A 478 -50.73 32.96 -22.33
N GLN A 479 -50.77 33.74 -21.27
CA GLN A 479 -51.99 34.38 -20.78
C GLN A 479 -52.54 35.39 -21.80
N ARG A 480 -51.66 36.17 -22.46
CA ARG A 480 -52.04 37.06 -23.56
C ARG A 480 -52.62 36.29 -24.74
N GLN A 481 -51.96 35.21 -25.16
CA GLN A 481 -52.46 34.35 -26.24
C GLN A 481 -53.86 33.77 -25.92
N GLN A 482 -54.11 33.39 -24.66
CA GLN A 482 -55.43 32.92 -24.22
C GLN A 482 -56.49 34.03 -24.24
N GLN A 483 -56.13 35.26 -23.87
CA GLN A 483 -57.02 36.42 -23.96
C GLN A 483 -57.35 36.80 -25.40
N ASP A 484 -56.35 36.86 -26.29
CA ASP A 484 -56.53 37.16 -27.71
C ASP A 484 -57.41 36.11 -28.44
N MET A 485 -57.31 34.84 -28.00
CA MET A 485 -58.19 33.75 -28.46
C MET A 485 -59.63 33.89 -27.94
N ALA A 486 -59.82 34.38 -26.71
CA ALA A 486 -61.15 34.61 -26.13
C ALA A 486 -61.87 35.81 -26.76
N GLU A 487 -61.12 36.80 -27.25
CA GLU A 487 -61.64 38.00 -27.93
C GLU A 487 -61.87 37.81 -29.45
N GLY A 488 -61.63 36.61 -29.98
CA GLY A 488 -61.98 36.22 -31.36
C GLY A 488 -60.99 36.64 -32.44
N TYR A 489 -59.79 37.09 -32.08
CA TYR A 489 -58.73 37.51 -33.01
C TYR A 489 -57.65 36.46 -33.29
N GLY A 490 -57.67 35.30 -32.61
CA GLY A 490 -56.60 34.30 -32.68
C GLY A 490 -56.84 33.14 -33.66
N ALA A 491 -55.77 32.71 -34.34
CA ALA A 491 -55.74 31.47 -35.13
C ALA A 491 -55.55 30.25 -34.20
N ALA A 492 -56.32 29.19 -34.42
CA ALA A 492 -56.25 27.95 -33.63
C ALA A 492 -54.83 27.33 -33.68
N PRO A 493 -54.27 26.89 -32.54
CA PRO A 493 -52.95 26.28 -32.52
C PRO A 493 -52.99 24.95 -33.29
N GLN A 494 -52.03 24.74 -34.19
CA GLN A 494 -51.82 23.44 -34.82
C GLN A 494 -51.27 22.48 -33.76
N GLU A 495 -52.03 21.42 -33.45
CA GLU A 495 -51.60 20.33 -32.58
C GLU A 495 -50.45 19.55 -33.24
N GLY A 496 -49.22 20.00 -33.00
CA GLY A 496 -48.03 19.21 -33.26
C GLY A 496 -47.99 17.99 -32.35
N HIS A 497 -47.57 16.83 -32.88
CA HIS A 497 -47.33 15.60 -32.12
C HIS A 497 -46.24 15.82 -31.06
N THR A 498 -46.64 16.21 -29.85
CA THR A 498 -45.77 16.32 -28.68
C THR A 498 -45.69 14.97 -27.98
N ARG A 499 -44.48 14.53 -27.61
CA ARG A 499 -44.28 13.25 -26.89
C ARG A 499 -44.95 13.35 -25.51
N ASP A 500 -45.40 12.23 -24.94
CA ASP A 500 -46.10 12.24 -23.65
C ASP A 500 -45.26 12.79 -22.49
N LYS A 501 -43.92 12.72 -22.57
CA LYS A 501 -43.01 13.38 -21.62
C LYS A 501 -43.04 14.91 -21.74
N ASP A 502 -43.18 15.43 -22.96
CA ASP A 502 -43.32 16.86 -23.22
C ASP A 502 -44.63 17.38 -22.64
N LYS A 503 -45.71 16.57 -22.67
CA LYS A 503 -47.01 16.95 -22.08
C LYS A 503 -46.97 17.07 -20.57
N GLN A 504 -46.24 16.20 -19.87
CA GLN A 504 -46.08 16.27 -18.41
C GLN A 504 -45.19 17.45 -17.99
N ALA A 505 -44.08 17.69 -18.70
CA ALA A 505 -43.23 18.84 -18.47
C ALA A 505 -43.98 20.15 -18.75
N MET A 506 -44.77 20.21 -19.83
CA MET A 506 -45.60 21.37 -20.17
C MET A 506 -46.74 21.57 -19.17
N ALA A 507 -47.32 20.51 -18.60
CA ALA A 507 -48.34 20.64 -17.55
C ALA A 507 -47.79 21.24 -16.25
N LEU A 508 -46.56 20.89 -15.84
CA LEU A 508 -45.89 21.49 -14.69
C LEU A 508 -45.51 22.96 -14.97
N MET A 509 -45.01 23.21 -16.18
CA MET A 509 -44.71 24.56 -16.70
C MET A 509 -45.95 25.44 -16.84
N ASP A 510 -47.15 24.87 -16.91
CA ASP A 510 -48.40 25.63 -17.00
C ASP A 510 -48.88 26.14 -15.64
N ASN A 511 -48.42 25.52 -14.55
CA ASN A 511 -48.76 25.91 -13.19
C ASN A 511 -47.71 26.87 -12.61
N ARG A 512 -47.96 28.18 -12.76
CA ARG A 512 -47.03 29.25 -12.33
C ARG A 512 -46.58 29.14 -10.88
N GLU A 513 -47.51 28.88 -9.97
CA GLU A 513 -47.22 28.80 -8.53
C GLU A 513 -46.35 27.59 -8.20
N GLU A 514 -46.69 26.45 -8.80
CA GLU A 514 -45.97 25.19 -8.58
C GLU A 514 -44.57 25.23 -9.16
N PHE A 515 -44.41 25.73 -10.39
CA PHE A 515 -43.09 25.86 -11.00
C PHE A 515 -42.19 26.84 -10.22
N THR A 516 -42.72 28.00 -9.82
CA THR A 516 -41.96 28.98 -9.02
C THR A 516 -41.48 28.37 -7.70
N LYS A 517 -42.35 27.59 -7.05
CA LYS A 517 -41.99 26.88 -5.81
C LYS A 517 -40.86 25.87 -6.04
N VAL A 518 -40.95 25.08 -7.11
CA VAL A 518 -39.98 24.03 -7.43
C VAL A 518 -38.62 24.62 -7.81
N LEU A 519 -38.61 25.70 -8.59
CA LEU A 519 -37.38 26.41 -8.94
C LEU A 519 -36.72 27.02 -7.71
N LEU A 520 -37.51 27.50 -6.74
CA LEU A 520 -36.99 27.99 -5.46
C LEU A 520 -36.41 26.85 -4.61
N GLU A 521 -37.12 25.73 -4.46
CA GLU A 521 -36.63 24.53 -3.75
C GLU A 521 -35.31 24.01 -4.36
N TRP A 522 -35.18 24.05 -5.69
CA TRP A 522 -33.96 23.68 -6.42
C TRP A 522 -32.79 24.63 -6.13
N HIS A 523 -33.03 25.95 -6.18
CA HIS A 523 -32.04 26.96 -5.84
C HIS A 523 -31.57 26.89 -4.37
N GLU A 524 -32.50 26.64 -3.43
CA GLU A 524 -32.17 26.44 -2.02
C GLU A 524 -31.29 25.21 -1.82
N LEU A 525 -31.55 24.13 -2.56
CA LEU A 525 -30.76 22.90 -2.52
C LEU A 525 -29.34 23.12 -3.05
N HIS A 526 -29.19 23.84 -4.17
CA HIS A 526 -27.90 24.21 -4.73
C HIS A 526 -27.07 25.07 -3.76
N THR A 527 -27.69 26.13 -3.23
CA THR A 527 -27.05 27.05 -2.29
C THR A 527 -26.60 26.33 -1.03
N LYS A 528 -27.48 25.48 -0.46
CA LYS A 528 -27.14 24.65 0.69
C LYS A 528 -25.97 23.71 0.40
N LYS A 529 -25.90 23.12 -0.79
CA LYS A 529 -24.78 22.24 -1.16
C LYS A 529 -23.46 22.99 -1.26
N LEU A 530 -23.49 24.21 -1.79
CA LEU A 530 -22.34 25.10 -1.82
C LEU A 530 -21.86 25.45 -0.41
N ASP A 531 -22.76 25.80 0.49
CA ASP A 531 -22.44 26.10 1.89
C ASP A 531 -21.83 24.89 2.62
N GLU A 532 -22.43 23.70 2.47
CA GLU A 532 -21.90 22.45 3.03
C GLU A 532 -20.47 22.16 2.54
N ARG A 533 -20.18 22.42 1.25
CA ARG A 533 -18.85 22.21 0.67
C ARG A 533 -17.85 23.25 1.17
N GLU A 534 -18.23 24.52 1.25
CA GLU A 534 -17.38 25.58 1.79
C GLU A 534 -16.96 25.27 3.24
N GLU A 535 -17.93 24.93 4.09
CA GLU A 535 -17.67 24.59 5.49
C GLU A 535 -16.81 23.33 5.63
N LEU A 536 -16.99 22.33 4.76
CA LEU A 536 -16.14 21.14 4.73
C LEU A 536 -14.68 21.51 4.46
N HIS A 537 -14.41 22.33 3.44
CA HIS A 537 -13.06 22.74 3.08
C HIS A 537 -12.42 23.62 4.15
N LYS A 538 -13.16 24.59 4.71
CA LYS A 538 -12.69 25.44 5.81
C LYS A 538 -12.34 24.63 7.05
N ARG A 539 -13.20 23.68 7.43
CA ARG A 539 -12.95 22.80 8.56
C ARG A 539 -11.69 21.95 8.37
N ARG A 540 -11.47 21.42 7.15
CA ARG A 540 -10.25 20.68 6.83
C ARG A 540 -8.98 21.53 6.97
N GLU A 541 -9.01 22.82 6.61
CA GLU A 541 -7.87 23.72 6.85
C GLU A 541 -7.57 23.87 8.35
N GLU A 542 -8.61 24.09 9.15
CA GLU A 542 -8.48 24.29 10.59
C GLU A 542 -8.03 23.02 11.32
N GLU A 543 -8.61 21.86 10.98
CA GLU A 543 -8.21 20.55 11.51
C GLU A 543 -6.77 20.20 11.10
N GLY A 544 -6.40 20.45 9.84
CA GLY A 544 -5.05 20.19 9.34
C GLY A 544 -3.99 21.06 10.01
N PHE A 545 -4.30 22.32 10.28
CA PHE A 545 -3.40 23.22 11.02
C PHE A 545 -3.23 22.78 12.48
N LYS A 546 -4.33 22.48 13.19
CA LYS A 546 -4.27 21.98 14.58
C LYS A 546 -3.50 20.66 14.69
N ALA A 547 -3.72 19.74 13.76
CA ALA A 547 -3.00 18.47 13.74
C ALA A 547 -1.48 18.68 13.53
N LEU A 548 -1.08 19.65 12.71
CA LEU A 548 0.32 19.98 12.49
C LEU A 548 0.97 20.57 13.75
N GLN A 549 0.29 21.50 14.42
CA GLN A 549 0.77 22.08 15.69
C GLN A 549 0.96 21.01 16.77
N GLU A 550 -0.05 20.17 16.98
CA GLU A 550 0.01 19.12 18.00
C GLU A 550 1.12 18.11 17.69
N LYS A 551 1.25 17.70 16.41
CA LYS A 551 2.31 16.80 15.98
C LYS A 551 3.70 17.37 16.25
N ASN A 552 3.94 18.63 15.93
CA ASN A 552 5.25 19.27 16.14
C ASN A 552 5.58 19.41 17.63
N LYS A 553 4.59 19.84 18.42
CA LYS A 553 4.71 19.98 19.86
C LYS A 553 4.98 18.63 20.54
N GLN A 554 4.23 17.60 20.18
CA GLN A 554 4.41 16.26 20.73
C GLN A 554 5.77 15.67 20.34
N ALA A 555 6.18 15.78 19.07
CA ALA A 555 7.47 15.29 18.61
C ALA A 555 8.65 15.95 19.36
N GLU A 556 8.54 17.24 19.66
CA GLU A 556 9.56 17.97 20.42
C GLU A 556 9.58 17.58 21.90
N HIS A 557 8.41 17.45 22.53
CA HIS A 557 8.32 16.97 23.91
C HIS A 557 8.90 15.56 24.07
N GLU A 558 8.60 14.65 23.14
CA GLU A 558 9.12 13.29 23.17
C GLU A 558 10.65 13.28 22.97
N ARG A 559 11.17 14.08 22.03
CA ARG A 559 12.62 14.21 21.79
C ARG A 559 13.36 14.70 23.03
N ASN A 560 12.90 15.82 23.60
CA ASN A 560 13.55 16.44 24.76
C ASN A 560 13.57 15.48 25.96
N ARG A 561 12.44 14.82 26.26
CA ARG A 561 12.38 13.82 27.33
C ARG A 561 13.33 12.66 27.10
N TRP A 562 13.38 12.13 25.87
CA TRP A 562 14.27 11.04 25.53
C TRP A 562 15.74 11.43 25.71
N ARG A 563 16.12 12.64 25.28
CA ARG A 563 17.49 13.15 25.38
C ARG A 563 17.91 13.41 26.82
N VAL A 564 17.04 14.00 27.65
CA VAL A 564 17.30 14.19 29.09
C VAL A 564 17.48 12.85 29.81
N CYS A 565 16.65 11.85 29.49
CA CYS A 565 16.80 10.50 30.02
C CYS A 565 18.12 9.85 29.60
N GLU A 566 18.51 9.98 28.33
CA GLU A 566 19.76 9.45 27.80
C GLU A 566 20.98 10.04 28.53
N VAL A 567 21.01 11.37 28.75
CA VAL A 567 22.05 12.04 29.52
C VAL A 567 22.10 11.52 30.96
N ALA A 568 20.94 11.39 31.61
CA ALA A 568 20.86 10.87 32.98
C ALA A 568 21.37 9.42 33.10
N GLU A 569 21.01 8.56 32.15
CA GLU A 569 21.50 7.17 32.10
C GLU A 569 22.99 7.07 31.81
N TYR A 570 23.51 7.90 30.90
CA TYR A 570 24.94 7.97 30.62
C TYR A 570 25.73 8.36 31.87
N VAL A 571 25.31 9.43 32.56
CA VAL A 571 25.95 9.89 33.79
C VAL A 571 25.88 8.82 34.88
N LYS A 572 24.72 8.20 35.08
CA LYS A 572 24.55 7.12 36.06
C LYS A 572 25.52 5.97 35.81
N ARG A 573 25.59 5.46 34.57
CA ARG A 573 26.49 4.36 34.19
C ARG A 573 27.96 4.71 34.43
N ARG A 574 28.37 5.94 34.12
CA ARG A 574 29.75 6.39 34.34
C ARG A 574 30.06 6.58 35.82
N SER A 575 29.13 7.09 36.62
CA SER A 575 29.28 7.16 38.08
C SER A 575 29.45 5.78 38.70
N GLU A 576 28.59 4.81 38.34
CA GLU A 576 28.71 3.42 38.83
C GLU A 576 30.05 2.77 38.43
N GLN A 577 30.57 3.11 37.24
CA GLN A 577 31.88 2.65 36.80
C GLN A 577 33.02 3.23 37.65
N LEU A 578 32.94 4.51 38.02
CA LEU A 578 33.91 5.16 38.90
C LEU A 578 33.84 4.58 40.32
N ASP A 579 32.63 4.37 40.86
CA ASP A 579 32.42 3.76 42.19
C ASP A 579 33.01 2.35 42.27
N ARG A 580 32.83 1.53 41.22
CA ARG A 580 33.42 0.18 41.15
C ARG A 580 34.95 0.24 41.15
N TRP A 581 35.53 1.21 40.46
CA TRP A 581 36.98 1.35 40.38
C TRP A 581 37.60 1.77 41.71
N GLU A 582 36.93 2.67 42.44
CA GLU A 582 37.30 3.06 43.81
C GLU A 582 37.24 1.85 44.77
N SER A 583 36.19 1.04 44.70
CA SER A 583 36.03 -0.16 45.55
C SER A 583 37.07 -1.27 45.29
N TRP A 584 37.68 -1.29 44.10
CA TRP A 584 38.79 -2.21 43.78
C TRP A 584 40.11 -1.73 44.38
N GLY A 585 40.26 -0.43 44.62
CA GLY A 585 41.41 0.15 45.29
C GLY A 585 41.41 0.03 46.81
N GLU A 586 40.24 -0.08 47.44
CA GLU A 586 40.13 -0.27 48.89
C GLU A 586 40.29 -1.74 49.34
N ASN A 587 40.12 -2.71 48.43
CA ASN A 587 40.19 -4.15 48.73
C ASN A 587 41.54 -4.82 48.38
N MET A 588 42.54 -4.04 47.97
CA MET A 588 43.95 -4.46 47.79
C MET A 588 44.84 -3.65 48.73
#